data_AF-A0A1I6ESP3-F1
#
_entry.id   AF-A0A1I6ESP3-F1
#
_cell.length_a   1.000
_cell.length_b   1.000
_cell.length_c   1.000
_cell.angle_alpha   90.00
_cell.angle_beta   90.00
_cell.angle_gamma   90.00
#
_symmetry.space_group_name_H-M   'P 1'
#
loop_
_entity.id
_entity.type
_entity.pdbx_description
1 polymer ?
#
loop_
_entity_poly.entity_id
_entity_poly.type
_entity_poly.pdbx_seq_one_letter_code
_entity_poly.pdbx_strand_id
1 'polypeptide(L)' 'MTRQPQPQQPRRLRCAIYTRKSSEEGLAMEFNSLDAQREACEAYIASQKAEGWV' A
#
# COMPACT_ATOMS: atom_id res chain seq x y z
N MET A 1 18.22 -28.82 27.43
CA MET A 1 17.58 -27.49 27.44
C MET A 1 17.67 -26.89 26.05
N THR A 2 16.70 -27.16 25.19
CA THR A 2 16.63 -26.61 23.83
C THR A 2 15.85 -25.29 23.88
N ARG A 3 16.52 -24.16 23.62
CA ARG A 3 15.84 -22.87 23.42
C ARG A 3 15.09 -22.95 22.09
N GLN A 4 13.76 -22.94 22.13
CA GLN A 4 12.96 -22.76 20.92
C GLN A 4 13.18 -21.34 20.39
N PRO A 5 13.35 -21.14 19.07
CA PRO A 5 13.40 -19.81 18.49
C PRO A 5 12.02 -19.14 18.63
N GLN A 6 11.98 -17.97 19.26
CA GLN A 6 10.77 -17.16 19.30
C GLN A 6 10.51 -16.58 17.89
N PRO A 7 9.25 -16.55 17.42
CA PRO A 7 8.92 -15.92 16.15
C PRO A 7 9.25 -14.43 16.23
N GLN A 8 10.12 -13.96 15.33
CA GLN A 8 10.40 -12.54 15.18
C GLN A 8 9.14 -11.85 14.65
N GLN A 9 8.59 -10.90 15.42
CA GLN A 9 7.49 -10.06 14.94
C GLN A 9 7.96 -9.29 13.70
N PRO A 10 7.18 -9.25 12.60
CA PRO A 10 7.54 -8.48 11.43
C PRO A 10 7.72 -7.01 11.80
N ARG A 11 8.84 -6.41 11.36
CA ARG A 11 9.12 -4.99 11.60
C ARG A 11 8.03 -4.15 10.92
N ARG A 12 7.54 -3.13 11.62
CA ARG A 12 6.62 -2.14 11.04
C ARG A 12 7.35 -1.33 9.97
N LEU A 13 6.91 -1.45 8.72
CA LEU A 13 7.39 -0.71 7.56
C LEU A 13 6.38 0.40 7.25
N ARG A 14 6.83 1.65 7.35
CA ARG A 14 5.96 2.80 7.08
C ARG A 14 5.93 3.08 5.59
N CYS A 15 4.73 3.22 5.03
CA CYS A 15 4.53 3.50 3.62
C CYS A 15 3.89 4.88 3.41
N ALA A 16 4.04 5.42 2.20
CA ALA A 16 3.40 6.67 1.79
C ALA A 16 2.79 6.50 0.41
N ILE A 17 1.65 7.14 0.18
CA ILE A 17 0.95 7.14 -1.12
C ILE A 17 1.20 8.49 -1.79
N TYR A 18 1.64 8.44 -3.04
CA TYR A 18 1.78 9.60 -3.91
C TYR A 18 0.98 9.35 -5.19
N THR A 19 0.00 10.20 -5.45
CA THR A 19 -0.87 10.14 -6.63
C THR A 19 -0.74 11.44 -7.42
N ARG A 20 -0.78 11.34 -8.74
CA ARG A 20 -0.79 12.50 -9.64
C ARG A 20 -1.72 12.23 -10.82
N LYS A 21 -2.40 13.26 -11.30
CA LYS A 21 -3.28 13.17 -12.47
C LYS A 21 -2.57 13.76 -13.69
N SER A 22 -2.55 13.03 -14.80
CA SER A 22 -2.09 13.56 -16.09
C SER A 22 -3.10 14.58 -16.64
N SER A 23 -2.64 15.52 -17.48
CA SER A 23 -3.43 16.65 -18.01
C SER A 23 -3.77 16.54 -19.51
N GLU A 24 -3.81 15.33 -20.08
CA GLU A 24 -4.12 15.10 -21.51
C GLU A 24 -5.60 14.82 -21.80
N GLU A 25 -6.04 15.12 -23.04
CA GLU A 25 -7.36 14.73 -23.56
C GLU A 25 -7.48 13.19 -23.60
N GLY A 26 -8.59 12.65 -23.09
CA GLY A 26 -8.82 11.19 -23.02
C GLY A 26 -8.68 10.56 -21.62
N LEU A 27 -8.34 11.35 -20.59
CA LEU A 27 -8.21 10.87 -19.20
C LEU A 27 -9.52 10.83 -18.39
N ALA A 28 -10.68 11.05 -19.00
CA ALA A 28 -11.98 11.01 -18.33
C ALA A 28 -12.44 9.56 -18.06
N MET A 29 -11.72 8.84 -17.22
CA MET A 29 -12.14 7.57 -16.64
C MET A 29 -12.12 7.70 -15.11
N GLU A 30 -13.03 7.00 -14.44
CA GLU A 30 -13.15 7.04 -12.97
C GLU A 30 -11.86 6.60 -12.26
N PHE A 31 -11.16 5.60 -12.82
CA PHE A 31 -9.86 5.11 -12.34
C PHE A 31 -8.73 6.14 -12.45
N ASN A 32 -8.90 7.19 -13.27
CA ASN A 32 -7.94 8.28 -13.39
C ASN A 32 -8.18 9.41 -12.38
N SER A 33 -9.19 9.28 -11.52
CA SER A 33 -9.37 10.19 -10.39
C SER A 33 -8.27 9.96 -9.35
N LEU A 34 -7.88 11.03 -8.64
CA LEU A 34 -6.91 10.92 -7.55
C LEU A 34 -7.43 10.03 -6.42
N ASP A 35 -8.74 10.07 -6.17
CA ASP A 35 -9.39 9.28 -5.13
C ASP A 35 -9.35 7.78 -5.48
N ALA A 36 -9.71 7.39 -6.70
CA ALA A 36 -9.64 5.98 -7.12
C ALA A 36 -8.20 5.44 -7.07
N GLN A 37 -7.22 6.25 -7.48
CA GLN A 37 -5.80 5.87 -7.37
C GLN A 37 -5.37 5.71 -5.91
N ARG A 38 -5.80 6.63 -5.04
CA ARG A 38 -5.48 6.58 -3.61
C ARG A 38 -6.09 5.34 -2.96
N GLU A 39 -7.37 5.07 -3.20
CA GLU A 39 -8.09 3.92 -2.66
C GLU A 39 -7.44 2.60 -3.10
N ALA A 40 -7.08 2.49 -4.38
CA ALA A 40 -6.35 1.32 -4.89
C ALA A 40 -5.00 1.13 -4.19
N CYS A 41 -4.25 2.21 -3.95
CA CYS A 41 -2.99 2.15 -3.21
C CYS A 41 -3.20 1.80 -1.72
N GLU A 42 -4.22 2.32 -1.06
CA GLU A 42 -4.56 1.97 0.33
C GLU A 42 -4.92 0.49 0.46
N ALA A 43 -5.74 -0.03 -0.47
CA ALA A 43 -6.08 -1.46 -0.51
C ALA A 43 -4.85 -2.35 -0.72
N TYR A 44 -3.90 -1.92 -1.56
CA TYR A 44 -2.64 -2.62 -1.75
C TYR A 44 -1.77 -2.61 -0.48
N ILE A 45 -1.60 -1.47 0.18
CA ILE A 45 -0.85 -1.41 1.46
C ILE A 45 -1.50 -2.33 2.50
N ALA A 46 -2.83 -2.36 2.56
CA ALA A 46 -3.56 -3.26 3.46
C ALA A 46 -3.32 -4.75 3.15
N SER A 47 -3.19 -5.14 1.87
CA SER A 47 -2.87 -6.53 1.51
C SER A 47 -1.45 -6.93 1.95
N GLN A 48 -0.53 -5.97 2.08
CA GLN A 48 0.86 -6.20 2.49
C GLN A 48 1.07 -6.21 4.01
N LYS A 49 0.00 -6.26 4.80
CA LYS A 49 0.08 -6.30 6.28
C LYS A 49 0.93 -7.46 6.81
N ALA A 50 0.95 -8.61 6.11
CA ALA A 50 1.79 -9.76 6.47
C ALA A 50 3.30 -9.45 6.39
N GLU A 51 3.68 -8.55 5.48
CA GLU A 51 5.05 -8.04 5.32
C GLU A 51 5.37 -6.89 6.29
N GLY A 52 4.42 -6.52 7.17
CA GLY A 52 4.58 -5.48 8.19
C GLY A 52 4.32 -4.05 7.69
N TRP A 53 3.70 -3.87 6.52
CA TRP A 53 3.40 -2.54 5.97
C TRP A 53 2.29 -1.84 6.75
N VAL A 54 2.48 -0.54 7.05
CA VAL A 54 1.55 0.34 7.78
C VAL A 54 1.57 1.77 7.28
#